data_AF-A0A1F4H776-F1
#
_entry.id   AF-A0A1F4H776-F1
#
_cell.length_a   1.000
_cell.length_b   1.000
_cell.length_c   1.000
_cell.angle_alpha   90.00
_cell.angle_beta   90.00
_cell.angle_gamma   90.00
#
_symmetry.space_group_name_H-M   'P 1'
#
loop_
_entity.id
_entity.type
_entity.pdbx_description
1 polymer ?
#
loop_
_entity_poly.entity_id
_entity_poly.type
_entity_poly.pdbx_seq_one_letter_code
_entity_poly.pdbx_strand_id
1 'polypeptide(L)'
;MLLFTDRSIWTIVHGIVLSGGALMALAAALFSLRTMRTGATPEQSRSLAQLLVFVAAMLWLAVLVGTYIVFPLYRATPPAGATDLSQFPRSLLLANPGTAWLVSFAMEIKEHVPWIASMLATAVAFVGMRYRSRLLNDAPLRNMAMTLLAICFVLISAVGLLGIFINKVAPLQ
;
A
#
# COMPACT_ATOMS: atom_id res chain seq x y z
N MET A 1 -14.03 1.38 29.16
CA MET A 1 -13.37 1.97 27.98
C MET A 1 -13.12 0.86 26.98
N LEU A 2 -13.49 1.04 25.71
CA LEU A 2 -13.06 0.14 24.64
C LEU A 2 -11.57 0.37 24.39
N LEU A 3 -10.80 -0.71 24.20
CA LEU A 3 -9.37 -0.65 23.88
C LEU A 3 -9.09 0.03 22.53
N PHE A 4 -10.04 -0.04 21.60
CA PHE A 4 -9.94 0.54 20.25
C PHE A 4 -11.24 1.27 19.90
N THR A 5 -11.09 2.40 19.21
CA THR A 5 -12.21 3.10 18.56
C THR A 5 -12.41 2.58 17.13
N ASP A 6 -13.60 2.77 16.56
CA ASP A 6 -13.90 2.34 15.18
C ASP A 6 -12.91 2.92 14.17
N ARG A 7 -12.50 4.18 14.34
CA ARG A 7 -11.50 4.86 13.50
C ARG A 7 -10.12 4.23 13.61
N SER A 8 -9.73 3.85 14.82
CA SER A 8 -8.46 3.17 15.06
C SER A 8 -8.43 1.76 14.42
N ILE A 9 -9.55 1.03 14.44
CA ILE A 9 -9.68 -0.29 13.81
C ILE A 9 -9.46 -0.16 12.30
N TRP A 10 -10.11 0.79 11.63
CA TRP A 10 -9.91 1.00 10.20
C TRP A 10 -8.47 1.39 9.85
N THR A 11 -7.82 2.17 10.71
CA THR A 11 -6.41 2.54 10.54
C THR A 11 -5.49 1.33 10.67
N ILE A 12 -5.76 0.42 11.60
CA ILE A 12 -5.03 -0.84 11.79
C ILE A 12 -5.24 -1.77 10.59
N VAL A 13 -6.49 -1.98 10.17
CA VAL A 13 -6.81 -2.82 9.01
C VAL A 13 -6.11 -2.29 7.75
N HIS A 14 -6.22 -1.00 7.47
CA HIS A 14 -5.56 -0.38 6.34
C HIS A 14 -4.02 -0.46 6.40
N GLY A 15 -3.43 -0.06 7.52
CA GLY A 15 -1.99 0.10 7.65
C GLY A 15 -1.24 -1.22 7.85
N ILE A 16 -1.72 -2.08 8.74
CA ILE A 16 -1.02 -3.33 9.11
C ILE A 16 -1.47 -4.47 8.22
N VAL A 17 -2.79 -4.73 8.16
CA VAL A 17 -3.30 -5.92 7.47
C VAL A 17 -3.14 -5.76 5.96
N LEU A 18 -3.68 -4.68 5.38
CA LEU A 18 -3.68 -4.50 3.93
C LEU A 18 -2.31 -4.06 3.42
N SER A 19 -1.76 -2.96 3.95
CA SER A 19 -0.48 -2.42 3.45
C SER A 19 0.74 -3.25 3.89
N GLY A 20 0.77 -3.69 5.16
CA GLY A 20 1.81 -4.62 5.64
C GLY A 20 1.75 -5.97 4.93
N GLY A 21 0.54 -6.52 4.74
CA GLY A 21 0.31 -7.73 3.94
C GLY A 21 0.77 -7.57 2.49
N ALA A 22 0.47 -6.43 1.86
CA ALA A 22 0.94 -6.13 0.49
C ALA A 22 2.47 -6.07 0.38
N LEU A 23 3.16 -5.43 1.34
CA LEU A 23 4.63 -5.39 1.36
C LEU A 23 5.25 -6.78 1.52
N MET A 24 4.69 -7.60 2.40
CA MET A 24 5.13 -8.98 2.59
C MET A 24 4.92 -9.82 1.32
N ALA A 25 3.75 -9.68 0.68
CA ALA A 25 3.45 -10.36 -0.57
C ALA A 25 4.34 -9.89 -1.73
N LEU A 26 4.65 -8.59 -1.81
CA LEU A 26 5.59 -8.03 -2.79
C LEU A 26 7.00 -8.61 -2.60
N ALA A 27 7.49 -8.67 -1.36
CA ALA A 27 8.79 -9.29 -1.04
C ALA A 27 8.81 -10.77 -1.43
N ALA A 28 7.76 -11.52 -1.10
CA ALA A 28 7.62 -12.92 -1.47
C ALA A 28 7.59 -13.12 -3.00
N ALA A 29 6.89 -12.26 -3.73
CA ALA A 29 6.81 -12.32 -5.19
C ALA A 29 8.17 -12.03 -5.86
N LEU A 30 8.88 -11.00 -5.39
CA LEU A 30 10.23 -10.67 -5.86
C LEU A 30 11.21 -11.80 -5.60
N PHE A 31 11.19 -12.37 -4.39
CA PHE A 31 12.01 -13.52 -4.04
C PHE A 31 11.69 -14.72 -4.94
N SER A 32 10.40 -15.03 -5.14
CA SER A 32 9.97 -16.15 -5.98
C SER A 32 10.40 -16.01 -7.44
N LEU A 33 10.24 -14.82 -8.04
CA LEU A 33 10.72 -14.54 -9.40
C LEU A 33 12.25 -14.65 -9.51
N ARG A 34 12.98 -14.32 -8.44
CA ARG A 34 14.44 -14.39 -8.43
C ARG A 34 14.96 -15.82 -8.28
N THR A 35 14.28 -16.69 -7.55
CA THR A 35 14.73 -18.06 -7.27
C THR A 35 14.23 -19.09 -8.27
N MET A 36 13.02 -18.91 -8.83
CA MET A 36 12.40 -19.86 -9.77
C MET A 36 12.85 -19.65 -11.24
N ARG A 37 14.14 -19.45 -11.48
CA ARG A 37 14.65 -18.98 -12.79
C ARG A 37 14.61 -20.01 -13.91
N THR A 38 14.67 -21.31 -13.59
CA THR A 38 14.59 -22.41 -14.55
C THR A 38 14.02 -23.65 -13.86
N GLY A 39 13.29 -24.49 -14.61
CA GLY A 39 12.80 -25.78 -14.12
C GLY A 39 11.61 -25.72 -13.15
N ALA A 40 10.90 -24.59 -13.08
CA ALA A 40 9.71 -24.48 -12.25
C ALA A 40 8.60 -25.40 -12.77
N THR A 41 7.97 -26.15 -11.87
CA THR A 41 6.85 -27.02 -12.24
C THR A 41 5.61 -26.20 -12.62
N PRO A 42 4.64 -26.80 -13.34
CA PRO A 42 3.36 -26.15 -13.62
C PRO A 42 2.63 -25.67 -12.37
N GLU A 43 2.72 -26.42 -11.27
CA GLU A 43 2.14 -26.08 -9.97
C GLU A 43 2.81 -24.84 -9.38
N GLN A 44 4.15 -24.80 -9.37
CA GLN A 44 4.91 -23.63 -8.91
C GLN A 44 4.59 -22.38 -9.73
N SER A 45 4.46 -22.53 -11.06
CA SER A 45 4.06 -21.44 -11.95
C SER A 45 2.63 -20.94 -11.66
N ARG A 46 1.72 -21.84 -11.28
CA ARG A 46 0.35 -21.49 -10.88
C ARG A 46 0.33 -20.77 -9.54
N SER A 47 1.07 -21.25 -8.55
CA SER A 47 1.19 -20.63 -7.23
C SER A 47 1.81 -19.24 -7.30
N LEU A 48 2.84 -19.05 -8.13
CA LEU A 48 3.42 -17.72 -8.36
C LEU A 48 2.38 -16.76 -8.95
N ALA A 49 1.64 -17.19 -9.97
CA ALA A 49 0.60 -16.34 -10.55
C ALA A 49 -0.52 -16.00 -9.56
N GLN A 50 -0.91 -16.93 -8.67
CA GLN A 50 -1.83 -16.66 -7.57
C GLN A 50 -1.26 -15.63 -6.59
N LEU A 51 0.04 -15.74 -6.24
CA LEU A 51 0.73 -14.76 -5.40
C LEU A 51 0.75 -13.37 -6.06
N LEU A 52 1.00 -13.28 -7.37
CA LEU A 52 0.98 -12.00 -8.10
C LEU A 52 -0.42 -11.36 -8.12
N VAL A 53 -1.47 -12.17 -8.31
CA VAL A 53 -2.86 -11.71 -8.17
C VAL A 53 -3.15 -11.25 -6.75
N PHE A 54 -2.68 -11.99 -5.74
CA PHE A 54 -2.85 -11.62 -4.34
C PHE A 54 -2.16 -10.29 -4.01
N VAL A 55 -0.95 -10.05 -4.53
CA VAL A 55 -0.25 -8.74 -4.42
C VAL A 55 -1.12 -7.62 -4.99
N ALA A 56 -1.62 -7.77 -6.22
CA ALA A 56 -2.46 -6.75 -6.84
C ALA A 56 -3.74 -6.51 -6.03
N ALA A 57 -4.40 -7.56 -5.55
CA ALA A 57 -5.61 -7.46 -4.75
C ALA A 57 -5.36 -6.75 -3.41
N MET A 58 -4.28 -7.08 -2.69
CA MET A 58 -3.92 -6.41 -1.44
C MET A 58 -3.63 -4.92 -1.64
N LEU A 59 -2.90 -4.57 -2.70
CA LEU A 59 -2.63 -3.17 -3.03
C LEU A 59 -3.92 -2.41 -3.35
N TRP A 60 -4.80 -2.97 -4.18
CA TRP A 60 -6.10 -2.36 -4.48
C TRP A 60 -6.97 -2.20 -3.24
N LEU A 61 -7.05 -3.22 -2.38
CA LEU A 61 -7.81 -3.13 -1.13
C LEU A 61 -7.24 -2.05 -0.21
N ALA A 62 -5.91 -1.96 -0.07
CA ALA A 62 -5.27 -0.90 0.69
C ALA A 62 -5.64 0.48 0.13
N VAL A 63 -5.53 0.68 -1.19
CA VAL A 63 -5.90 1.94 -1.85
C VAL A 63 -7.36 2.30 -1.60
N LEU A 64 -8.29 1.37 -1.88
CA LEU A 64 -9.73 1.65 -1.79
C LEU A 64 -10.15 1.93 -0.34
N VAL A 65 -9.68 1.14 0.63
CA VAL A 65 -9.95 1.39 2.05
C VAL A 65 -9.31 2.71 2.50
N GLY A 66 -8.08 2.98 2.06
CA GLY A 66 -7.41 4.25 2.33
C GLY A 66 -8.22 5.44 1.83
N THR A 67 -8.60 5.45 0.55
CA THR A 67 -9.30 6.55 -0.11
C THR A 67 -10.74 6.74 0.36
N TYR A 68 -11.49 5.66 0.55
CA TYR A 68 -12.93 5.76 0.80
C TYR A 68 -13.34 5.62 2.27
N ILE A 69 -12.45 5.13 3.14
CA ILE A 69 -12.76 4.93 4.56
C ILE A 69 -11.84 5.79 5.44
N VAL A 70 -10.53 5.59 5.36
CA VAL A 70 -9.57 6.28 6.25
C VAL A 70 -9.48 7.77 5.94
N PHE A 71 -9.46 8.11 4.65
CA PHE A 71 -9.18 9.45 4.20
C PHE A 71 -10.29 10.47 4.46
N PRO A 72 -11.60 10.16 4.32
CA PRO A 72 -12.67 11.05 4.76
C PRO A 72 -12.58 11.37 6.25
N LEU A 73 -12.24 10.39 7.09
CA LEU A 73 -12.06 10.60 8.54
C LEU A 73 -10.88 11.54 8.82
N TYR A 74 -9.77 11.38 8.10
CA TYR A 74 -8.61 12.26 8.18
C TYR A 74 -8.94 13.72 7.79
N ARG A 75 -9.82 13.92 6.80
CA ARG A 75 -10.25 15.24 6.31
C ARG A 75 -11.48 15.81 7.05
N ALA A 76 -11.89 15.22 8.16
CA ALA A 76 -13.00 15.76 8.96
C ALA A 76 -12.74 17.23 9.33
N THR A 77 -13.77 18.07 9.19
CA THR A 77 -13.68 19.50 9.46
C THR A 77 -14.06 19.80 10.91
N PRO A 78 -13.24 20.54 11.67
CA PRO A 78 -13.59 20.93 13.04
C PRO A 78 -14.79 21.90 13.03
N PRO A 79 -15.67 21.84 14.05
CA PRO A 79 -16.70 22.86 14.26
C PRO A 79 -16.10 24.26 14.38
N ALA A 80 -16.87 25.28 14.00
CA ALA A 80 -16.45 26.67 14.14
C ALA A 80 -16.12 27.00 15.61
N GLY A 81 -14.97 27.63 15.84
CA GLY A 81 -14.51 27.98 17.20
C GLY A 81 -13.94 26.82 18.01
N ALA A 82 -13.78 25.63 17.43
CA ALA A 82 -13.11 24.51 18.12
C ALA A 82 -11.65 24.87 18.44
N THR A 83 -11.30 24.79 19.73
CA THR A 83 -9.93 25.00 20.22
C THR A 83 -9.15 23.69 20.34
N ASP A 84 -9.85 22.56 20.54
CA ASP A 84 -9.27 21.23 20.54
C ASP A 84 -9.37 20.60 19.14
N LEU A 85 -8.22 20.37 18.51
CA LEU A 85 -8.09 19.76 17.19
C LEU A 85 -7.67 18.29 17.23
N SER A 86 -7.57 17.68 18.42
CA SER A 86 -7.08 16.30 18.60
C SER A 86 -7.85 15.27 17.77
N GLN A 87 -9.13 15.53 17.49
CA GLN A 87 -10.02 14.67 16.70
C GLN A 87 -10.06 15.02 15.20
N PHE A 88 -9.27 16.01 14.76
CA PHE A 88 -9.26 16.54 13.38
C PHE A 88 -7.84 16.54 12.83
N PRO A 89 -7.30 15.36 12.44
CA PRO A 89 -5.88 15.17 12.15
C PRO A 89 -5.30 16.17 11.14
N ARG A 90 -6.01 16.43 10.03
CA ARG A 90 -5.55 17.40 9.03
C ARG A 90 -5.42 18.81 9.61
N SER A 91 -6.42 19.27 10.35
CA SER A 91 -6.40 20.60 10.97
C SER A 91 -5.33 20.70 12.05
N LEU A 92 -5.15 19.64 12.85
CA LEU A 92 -4.10 19.54 13.85
C LEU A 92 -2.71 19.68 13.22
N LEU A 93 -2.45 18.98 12.12
CA LEU A 93 -1.17 19.03 11.40
C LEU A 93 -0.89 20.41 10.79
N LEU A 94 -1.93 21.08 10.28
CA LEU A 94 -1.82 22.41 9.68
C LEU A 94 -1.68 23.54 10.73
N ALA A 95 -2.11 23.31 11.97
CA ALA A 95 -2.00 24.29 13.04
C ALA A 95 -0.55 24.55 13.48
N ASN A 96 0.37 23.63 13.18
CA ASN A 96 1.80 23.77 13.47
C ASN A 96 2.63 23.79 12.16
N PRO A 97 3.37 24.88 11.88
CA PRO A 97 4.22 24.98 10.68
C PRO A 97 5.23 23.82 10.54
N GLY A 98 5.72 23.27 11.66
CA GLY A 98 6.67 22.15 11.66
C GLY A 98 6.07 20.81 11.19
N THR A 99 4.74 20.68 11.16
CA THR A 99 4.04 19.47 10.74
C THR A 99 3.20 19.66 9.48
N ALA A 100 3.06 20.89 8.98
CA ALA A 100 2.26 21.21 7.80
C ALA A 100 2.71 20.45 6.54
N TRP A 101 4.00 20.14 6.42
CA TRP A 101 4.55 19.34 5.31
C TRP A 101 3.98 17.92 5.24
N LEU A 102 3.51 17.36 6.36
CA LEU A 102 2.84 16.06 6.39
C LEU A 102 1.50 16.11 5.62
N VAL A 103 0.89 17.30 5.50
CA VAL A 103 -0.29 17.50 4.67
C VAL A 103 0.10 17.83 3.24
N SER A 104 0.93 18.84 3.01
CA SER A 104 1.22 19.34 1.66
C SER A 104 2.09 18.43 0.80
N PHE A 105 2.82 17.49 1.41
CA PHE A 105 3.66 16.54 0.69
C PHE A 105 3.30 15.10 1.01
N ALA A 106 3.33 14.71 2.29
CA ALA A 106 3.18 13.30 2.65
C ALA A 106 1.79 12.75 2.29
N MET A 107 0.73 13.51 2.53
CA MET A 107 -0.63 13.10 2.13
C MET A 107 -0.82 13.08 0.61
N GLU A 108 -0.34 14.09 -0.12
CA GLU A 108 -0.39 14.10 -1.59
C GLU A 108 0.27 12.84 -2.20
N ILE A 109 1.45 12.48 -1.69
CA ILE A 109 2.13 11.24 -2.11
C ILE A 109 1.30 10.00 -1.78
N LYS A 110 0.76 9.92 -0.56
CA LYS A 110 -0.07 8.78 -0.12
C LYS A 110 -1.39 8.67 -0.89
N GLU A 111 -1.91 9.77 -1.43
CA GLU A 111 -3.15 9.81 -2.21
C GLU A 111 -2.94 9.28 -3.64
N HIS A 112 -1.76 9.47 -4.24
CA HIS A 112 -1.53 9.15 -5.65
C HIS A 112 -0.62 7.94 -5.90
N VAL A 113 0.50 7.82 -5.19
CA VAL A 113 1.51 6.78 -5.45
C VAL A 113 0.96 5.35 -5.31
N PRO A 114 0.10 5.04 -4.32
CA PRO A 114 -0.49 3.70 -4.21
C PRO A 114 -1.34 3.27 -5.41
N TRP A 115 -1.98 4.20 -6.12
CA TRP A 115 -2.72 3.87 -7.36
C TRP A 115 -1.78 3.39 -8.45
N ILE A 116 -0.65 4.09 -8.63
CA ILE A 116 0.37 3.72 -9.61
C ILE A 116 0.90 2.31 -9.30
N ALA A 117 1.27 2.04 -8.05
CA ALA A 117 1.74 0.72 -7.63
C ALA A 117 0.68 -0.37 -7.88
N SER A 118 -0.60 -0.08 -7.61
CA SER A 118 -1.70 -1.03 -7.85
C SER A 118 -1.89 -1.36 -9.33
N MET A 119 -1.80 -0.35 -10.21
CA MET A 119 -1.86 -0.53 -11.67
C MET A 119 -0.68 -1.35 -12.19
N LEU A 120 0.54 -1.05 -11.74
CA LEU A 120 1.74 -1.81 -12.11
C LEU A 120 1.67 -3.26 -11.64
N ALA A 121 1.25 -3.51 -10.39
CA ALA A 121 1.05 -4.85 -9.88
C ALA A 121 -0.03 -5.62 -10.65
N THR A 122 -1.10 -4.93 -11.08
CA THR A 122 -2.15 -5.52 -11.92
C THR A 122 -1.59 -5.98 -13.27
N ALA A 123 -0.74 -5.18 -13.91
CA ALA A 123 -0.08 -5.56 -15.15
C ALA A 123 0.79 -6.82 -14.97
N VAL A 124 1.56 -6.89 -13.87
CA VAL A 124 2.37 -8.08 -13.56
C VAL A 124 1.51 -9.30 -13.24
N ALA A 125 0.40 -9.13 -12.50
CA ALA A 125 -0.55 -10.19 -12.21
C ALA A 125 -1.16 -10.78 -13.50
N PHE A 126 -1.56 -9.91 -14.44
CA PHE A 126 -2.03 -10.32 -15.75
C PHE A 126 -0.97 -11.14 -16.51
N VAL A 127 0.28 -10.65 -16.56
CA VAL A 127 1.39 -11.37 -17.19
C VAL A 127 1.62 -12.74 -16.54
N GLY A 128 1.64 -12.82 -15.22
CA GLY A 128 1.78 -14.08 -14.49
C GLY A 128 0.67 -15.07 -14.79
N MET A 129 -0.58 -14.60 -14.83
CA MET A 129 -1.74 -15.43 -15.17
C MET A 129 -1.73 -15.90 -16.62
N ARG A 130 -1.33 -15.04 -17.56
CA ARG A 130 -1.37 -15.29 -19.00
C ARG A 130 -0.22 -16.14 -19.51
N TYR A 131 0.99 -15.95 -18.97
CA TYR A 131 2.21 -16.57 -19.48
C TYR A 131 2.74 -17.70 -18.59
N ARG A 132 2.35 -17.77 -17.30
CA ARG A 132 2.66 -18.89 -16.39
C ARG A 132 4.15 -19.27 -16.41
N SER A 133 4.50 -20.50 -16.79
CA SER A 133 5.89 -20.97 -16.86
C SER A 133 6.74 -20.18 -17.85
N ARG A 134 6.16 -19.57 -18.89
CA ARG A 134 6.90 -18.68 -19.80
C ARG A 134 7.40 -17.43 -19.10
N LEU A 135 6.67 -16.87 -18.12
CA LEU A 135 7.18 -15.77 -17.30
C LEU A 135 8.47 -16.15 -16.57
N LEU A 136 8.62 -17.41 -16.17
CA LEU A 136 9.81 -17.88 -15.45
C LEU A 136 10.97 -18.23 -16.39
N ASN A 137 10.69 -18.78 -17.57
CA ASN A 137 11.71 -19.24 -18.51
C ASN A 137 12.22 -18.15 -19.47
N ASP A 138 11.44 -17.08 -19.68
CA ASP A 138 11.79 -15.94 -20.54
C ASP A 138 12.44 -14.84 -19.70
N ALA A 139 13.76 -14.68 -19.81
CA ALA A 139 14.52 -13.75 -18.97
C ALA A 139 14.09 -12.27 -19.14
N PRO A 140 13.90 -11.73 -20.37
CA PRO A 140 13.29 -10.42 -20.58
C PRO A 140 11.95 -10.25 -19.87
N LEU A 141 11.01 -11.19 -20.04
CA LEU A 141 9.68 -11.09 -19.45
C LEU A 141 9.72 -11.12 -17.91
N ARG A 142 10.57 -11.99 -17.36
CA ARG A 142 10.82 -12.08 -15.92
C ARG A 142 11.44 -10.81 -15.36
N ASN A 143 12.44 -10.27 -16.04
CA ASN A 143 13.15 -9.06 -15.61
C ASN A 143 12.20 -7.86 -15.62
N MET A 144 11.34 -7.73 -16.63
CA MET A 144 10.28 -6.71 -16.66
C MET A 144 9.37 -6.84 -15.43
N ALA A 145 8.85 -8.03 -15.15
CA ALA A 145 7.99 -8.27 -13.99
C ALA A 145 8.69 -7.94 -12.66
N MET A 146 9.95 -8.38 -12.50
CA MET A 146 10.76 -8.07 -11.33
C MET A 146 10.98 -6.56 -11.15
N THR A 147 11.31 -5.84 -12.23
CA THR A 147 11.52 -4.38 -12.17
C THR A 147 10.24 -3.66 -11.75
N LEU A 148 9.09 -4.01 -12.35
CA LEU A 148 7.82 -3.38 -11.99
C LEU A 148 7.43 -3.63 -10.53
N LEU A 149 7.62 -4.87 -10.03
CA LEU A 149 7.36 -5.16 -8.62
C LEU A 149 8.36 -4.51 -7.67
N ALA A 150 9.63 -4.36 -8.07
CA ALA A 150 10.63 -3.66 -7.28
C ALA A 150 10.28 -2.17 -7.15
N ILE A 151 9.82 -1.54 -8.23
CA ILE A 151 9.25 -0.18 -8.20
C ILE A 151 8.08 -0.13 -7.22
N CYS A 152 7.12 -1.06 -7.33
CA CYS A 152 5.99 -1.13 -6.39
C CYS A 152 6.46 -1.24 -4.94
N PHE A 153 7.43 -2.12 -4.65
CA PHE A 153 7.95 -2.32 -3.30
C PHE A 153 8.55 -1.04 -2.72
N VAL A 154 9.36 -0.31 -3.49
CA VAL A 154 9.95 0.96 -3.06
C VAL A 154 8.88 2.01 -2.82
N LEU A 155 7.95 2.17 -3.77
CA LEU A 155 6.86 3.15 -3.69
C LEU A 155 5.98 2.92 -2.45
N ILE A 156 5.55 1.68 -2.22
CA ILE A 156 4.68 1.34 -1.09
C ILE A 156 5.43 1.42 0.24
N SER A 157 6.72 1.09 0.27
CA SER A 157 7.55 1.27 1.46
C SER A 157 7.63 2.75 1.85
N ALA A 158 7.87 3.64 0.88
CA ALA A 158 7.91 5.08 1.12
C ALA A 158 6.55 5.62 1.62
N VAL A 159 5.45 5.21 1.00
CA VAL A 159 4.08 5.55 1.44
C VAL A 159 3.82 5.07 2.87
N GLY A 160 4.23 3.85 3.21
CA GLY A 160 4.10 3.27 4.54
C GLY A 160 4.83 4.11 5.60
N LEU A 161 6.09 4.48 5.33
CA LEU A 161 6.89 5.34 6.22
C LEU A 161 6.24 6.71 6.44
N LEU A 162 5.74 7.34 5.38
CA LEU A 162 5.00 8.61 5.48
C LEU A 162 3.74 8.45 6.35
N GLY A 163 3.05 7.31 6.23
CA GLY A 163 1.92 6.96 7.09
C GLY A 163 2.27 6.91 8.57
N ILE A 164 3.44 6.36 8.91
CA ILE A 164 3.94 6.31 10.30
C ILE A 164 4.15 7.72 10.85
N PHE A 165 4.78 8.62 10.09
CA PHE A 165 5.01 10.00 10.54
C PHE A 165 3.70 10.76 10.80
N ILE A 166 2.72 10.61 9.92
CA ILE A 166 1.39 11.21 10.11
C ILE A 166 0.73 10.67 11.38
N ASN A 167 0.63 9.34 11.52
CA ASN A 167 -0.03 8.71 12.67
C ASN A 167 0.68 8.99 14.00
N LYS A 168 1.99 9.25 13.98
CA LYS A 168 2.75 9.60 15.18
C LYS A 168 2.35 10.97 15.74
N VAL A 169 1.99 11.91 14.86
CA VAL A 169 1.64 13.29 15.25
C VAL A 169 0.13 13.44 15.41
N ALA A 170 -0.65 12.86 14.50
CA ALA A 170 -2.09 13.04 14.42
C ALA A 170 -2.78 11.67 14.23
N PRO A 171 -2.83 10.84 15.28
CA PRO A 171 -3.45 9.53 15.21
C PRO A 171 -4.96 9.66 14.98
N LEU A 172 -5.50 8.76 14.15
CA LEU A 172 -6.95 8.58 14.02
C LEU A 172 -7.46 7.77 15.22
N GLN A 173 -8.10 8.46 16.16
CA GLN A 173 -8.83 7.90 17.28
C GLN A 173 -10.32 8.23 17.14
#